data_AF-A0A7S4FAT9-F1
#
_entry.id   AF-A0A7S4FAT9-F1
#
_cell.length_a   1.000
_cell.length_b   1.000
_cell.length_c   1.000
_cell.angle_alpha   90.00
_cell.angle_beta   90.00
_cell.angle_gamma   90.00
#
_symmetry.space_group_name_H-M   'P 1'
#
loop_
_entity.id
_entity.type
_entity.pdbx_description
1 polymer ?
#
loop_
_entity_poly.entity_id
_entity_poly.type
_entity_poly.pdbx_seq_one_letter_code
_entity_poly.pdbx_strand_id
1 'polypeptide(L)'
;TAPRYLVMNLSEYELERLQNIARNESVLKDLGLSADNQTTVRRTVPGGQQRRKQSEPALPIKRSKRVATKTQTLHAAASDAELAAALGPERVVEAEAAQPVRTRMTFEWPSWQDRSTPLTAEQRFALTVPDDWIDDLGRFFENEGDSDDNRHKVLRQVRKLASGDGVGCSYRDGLFAEGEKVCMRTDLEALQQVAWDWLPLKSCPAWMKVASGERAHYEALGVEPAASAAAIEEAFRSAEAKREEHAPETWERIAKAFETLSDERRRHKYDWVPINYKPPPGVPLDKSNGWILNHPITKMQIYQRYLHVLQVKATTREDKFAA
;
A
#
# COMPACT_ATOMS: atom_id res chain seq x y z
N THR A 1 7.53 -40.90 26.07
CA THR A 1 8.47 -41.50 25.09
C THR A 1 7.94 -41.25 23.70
N ALA A 2 8.41 -40.18 23.05
CA ALA A 2 8.03 -39.86 21.67
C ALA A 2 8.74 -40.80 20.68
N PRO A 3 8.10 -41.18 19.55
CA PRO A 3 8.68 -42.11 18.59
C PRO A 3 9.94 -41.53 17.93
N ARG A 4 11.06 -42.24 18.07
CA ARG A 4 12.42 -41.89 17.61
C ARG A 4 12.62 -41.89 16.08
N TYR A 5 11.57 -41.97 15.27
CA TYR A 5 11.67 -42.35 13.85
C TYR A 5 11.27 -41.29 12.80
N LEU A 6 11.16 -40.01 13.16
CA LEU A 6 10.72 -38.95 12.22
C LEU A 6 11.73 -37.81 11.99
N VAL A 7 13.02 -38.01 12.33
CA VAL A 7 14.03 -36.94 12.22
C VAL A 7 14.90 -37.05 10.95
N MET A 8 14.84 -38.14 10.19
CA MET A 8 15.94 -38.45 9.26
C MET A 8 15.77 -38.03 7.80
N ASN A 9 14.92 -37.05 7.44
CA ASN A 9 14.95 -36.42 6.10
C ASN A 9 14.42 -34.98 6.12
N LEU A 10 14.94 -34.14 7.02
CA LEU A 10 14.73 -32.69 6.88
C LEU A 10 15.71 -32.15 5.83
N SER A 11 15.23 -31.28 4.95
CA SER A 11 16.11 -30.55 4.02
C SER A 11 17.07 -29.65 4.80
N GLU A 12 18.19 -29.27 4.18
CA GLU A 12 19.18 -28.35 4.77
C GLU A 12 18.52 -27.05 5.25
N TYR A 13 17.55 -26.54 4.49
CA TYR A 13 16.74 -25.38 4.87
C TYR A 13 15.93 -25.61 6.16
N GLU A 14 15.26 -26.75 6.31
CA GLU A 14 14.48 -27.03 7.51
C GLU A 14 15.38 -27.20 8.75
N LEU A 15 16.58 -27.74 8.57
CA LEU A 15 17.59 -27.79 9.65
C LEU A 15 18.02 -26.38 10.07
N GLU A 16 18.35 -25.50 9.11
CA GLU A 16 18.73 -24.12 9.41
C GLU A 16 17.58 -23.34 10.08
N ARG A 17 16.35 -23.53 9.59
CA ARG A 17 15.15 -22.92 10.15
C ARG A 17 14.94 -23.36 11.61
N LEU A 18 15.09 -24.65 11.92
CA LEU A 18 14.97 -25.16 13.29
C LEU A 18 16.08 -24.63 14.21
N GLN A 19 17.31 -24.53 13.71
CA GLN A 19 18.41 -23.91 14.47
C GLN A 19 18.14 -22.44 14.79
N ASN A 20 17.60 -21.68 13.83
CA ASN A 20 17.22 -20.29 14.04
C ASN A 20 16.07 -20.15 15.04
N ILE A 21 15.07 -21.05 15.00
CA ILE A 21 14.00 -21.10 16.01
C ILE A 21 14.59 -21.32 17.40
N ALA A 22 15.47 -22.32 17.57
CA ALA A 22 16.11 -22.62 18.86
C ALA A 22 16.97 -21.45 19.38
N ARG A 23 17.71 -20.77 18.50
CA ARG A 23 18.49 -19.57 18.85
C ARG A 23 17.58 -18.44 19.32
N ASN A 24 16.49 -18.18 18.60
CA ASN A 24 15.53 -17.14 18.96
C ASN A 24 14.82 -17.45 20.29
N GLU A 25 14.47 -18.70 20.54
CA GLU A 25 13.89 -19.14 21.82
C GLU A 25 14.86 -18.90 22.99
N SER A 26 16.16 -19.16 22.80
CA SER A 26 17.19 -18.86 23.81
C SER A 26 17.28 -17.36 24.09
N VAL A 27 17.34 -16.52 23.05
CA VAL A 27 17.40 -15.05 23.20
C VAL A 27 16.14 -14.53 23.91
N LEU A 28 14.96 -15.03 23.56
CA LEU A 28 13.71 -14.64 24.23
C LEU A 28 13.71 -15.06 25.70
N LYS A 29 14.32 -16.20 26.04
CA LYS A 29 14.48 -16.66 27.42
C LYS A 29 15.42 -15.77 28.21
N ASP A 30 16.56 -15.38 27.63
CA ASP A 30 17.54 -14.49 28.26
C ASP A 30 16.97 -13.09 28.50
N LEU A 31 16.06 -12.63 27.62
CA LEU A 31 15.32 -11.38 27.78
C LEU A 31 14.14 -11.47 28.77
N GLY A 32 13.86 -12.66 29.32
CA GLY A 32 12.72 -12.89 30.23
C GLY A 32 11.35 -12.89 29.53
N LEU A 33 11.33 -12.94 28.19
CA LEU A 33 10.13 -12.89 27.33
C LEU A 33 9.60 -14.27 26.93
N SER A 34 10.16 -15.36 27.46
CA SER A 34 9.72 -16.73 27.19
C SER A 34 8.23 -16.92 27.47
N ALA A 35 7.57 -17.80 26.70
CA ALA A 35 6.14 -18.09 26.82
C ALA A 35 5.73 -18.52 28.25
N ASP A 36 6.64 -19.15 28.99
CA ASP A 36 6.42 -19.57 30.38
C ASP A 36 6.24 -18.39 31.35
N ASN A 37 6.84 -17.24 31.04
CA ASN A 37 6.65 -15.99 31.80
C ASN A 37 5.45 -15.17 31.31
N GLN A 38 4.87 -15.52 30.15
CA GLN A 38 3.57 -15.03 29.74
C GLN A 38 2.47 -15.87 30.39
N THR A 39 2.51 -16.03 31.72
CA THR A 39 1.27 -16.24 32.49
C THR A 39 0.37 -15.07 32.16
N THR A 40 -0.55 -15.34 31.24
CA THR A 40 -1.65 -14.48 30.89
C THR A 40 -2.29 -13.96 32.17
N VAL A 41 -1.93 -12.75 32.57
CA VAL A 41 -2.84 -11.88 33.31
C VAL A 41 -3.92 -11.53 32.29
N ARG A 42 -4.80 -12.51 32.01
CA ARG A 42 -6.15 -12.25 31.56
C ARG A 42 -6.74 -11.44 32.70
N ARG A 43 -6.59 -10.12 32.63
CA ARG A 43 -7.44 -9.18 33.35
C ARG A 43 -8.86 -9.51 32.88
N THR A 44 -9.53 -10.40 33.62
CA THR A 44 -10.98 -10.44 33.66
C THR A 44 -11.39 -9.05 34.10
N VAL A 45 -11.83 -8.23 33.16
CA VAL A 45 -12.48 -6.96 33.45
C VAL A 45 -13.80 -7.33 34.12
N PRO A 46 -13.98 -7.13 35.43
CA PRO A 46 -15.28 -7.34 36.06
C PRO A 46 -16.21 -6.26 35.51
N GLY A 47 -17.43 -6.65 35.13
CA GLY A 47 -18.44 -5.76 34.54
C GLY A 47 -18.57 -4.45 35.32
N GLY A 48 -18.13 -3.36 34.70
CA GLY A 48 -18.24 -2.02 35.26
C GLY A 48 -19.64 -1.47 35.06
N GLN A 49 -20.41 -1.43 36.15
CA GLN A 49 -21.54 -0.52 36.30
C GLN A 49 -21.07 0.92 35.99
N GLN A 50 -21.83 1.63 35.15
CA GLN A 50 -21.60 3.03 34.82
C GLN A 50 -21.75 3.90 36.07
N ARG A 51 -20.64 4.17 36.76
CA ARG A 51 -20.55 5.24 37.75
C ARG A 51 -20.28 6.57 37.03
N ARG A 52 -21.23 7.50 37.15
CA ARG A 52 -21.11 8.92 36.79
C ARG A 52 -19.82 9.49 37.38
N LYS A 53 -18.92 9.98 36.51
CA LYS A 53 -17.72 10.73 36.92
C LYS A 53 -18.13 12.15 37.30
N GLN A 54 -17.97 12.48 38.58
CA GLN A 54 -17.75 13.86 39.02
C GLN A 54 -16.32 14.25 38.64
N SER A 55 -16.17 15.49 38.19
CA SER A 55 -14.92 16.09 37.73
C SER A 55 -14.03 16.49 38.90
N GLU A 56 -12.86 15.87 39.00
CA GLU A 56 -11.72 16.38 39.77
C GLU A 56 -10.56 16.78 38.83
N PRO A 57 -9.72 17.75 39.24
CA PRO A 57 -8.81 18.46 38.36
C PRO A 57 -7.60 17.61 37.93
N ALA A 58 -7.22 17.78 36.67
CA ALA A 58 -6.14 17.04 36.02
C ALA A 58 -4.77 17.30 36.67
N LEU A 59 -4.16 16.24 37.20
CA LEU A 59 -2.73 16.24 37.53
C LEU A 59 -1.87 16.17 36.26
N PRO A 60 -0.66 16.74 36.28
CA PRO A 60 0.19 16.85 35.10
C PRO A 60 0.68 15.48 34.60
N ILE A 61 0.41 15.24 33.33
CA ILE A 61 0.83 14.05 32.58
C ILE A 61 2.37 14.02 32.50
N LYS A 62 2.99 13.10 33.23
CA LYS A 62 4.41 12.76 33.07
C LYS A 62 4.63 12.14 31.68
N ARG A 63 5.11 12.92 30.72
CA ARG A 63 5.59 12.42 29.43
C ARG A 63 6.85 11.60 29.64
N SER A 64 6.87 10.35 29.18
CA SER A 64 8.10 9.54 29.19
C SER A 64 9.15 10.21 28.32
N LYS A 65 10.31 10.54 28.90
CA LYS A 65 11.52 10.92 28.16
C LYS A 65 11.93 9.71 27.34
N ARG A 66 11.62 9.69 26.04
CA ARG A 66 12.27 8.76 25.11
C ARG A 66 13.75 9.09 25.13
N VAL A 67 14.53 8.11 25.57
CA VAL A 67 15.98 8.09 25.52
C VAL A 67 16.39 8.37 24.08
N ALA A 68 17.03 9.52 23.87
CA ALA A 68 17.77 9.80 22.65
C ALA A 68 19.01 8.91 22.68
N THR A 69 18.92 7.75 22.04
CA THR A 69 20.07 6.88 21.81
C THR A 69 20.99 7.60 20.82
N LYS A 70 21.96 8.28 21.38
CA LYS A 70 23.10 8.88 20.69
C LYS A 70 23.87 7.74 20.03
N THR A 71 23.81 7.65 18.72
CA THR A 71 24.66 6.77 17.91
C THR A 71 26.11 7.17 18.18
N GLN A 72 26.78 6.44 19.06
CA GLN A 72 28.23 6.50 19.19
C GLN A 72 28.81 5.82 17.97
N THR A 73 29.32 6.63 17.04
CA THR A 73 30.23 6.22 15.99
C THR A 73 31.50 5.69 16.66
N LEU A 74 31.59 4.37 16.83
CA LEU A 74 32.84 3.71 17.17
C LEU A 74 33.74 3.78 15.94
N HIS A 75 34.65 4.75 15.93
CA HIS A 75 35.87 4.67 15.14
C HIS A 75 36.76 3.59 15.76
N ALA A 76 36.64 2.36 15.28
CA ALA A 76 37.70 1.38 15.36
C ALA A 76 38.41 1.38 14.00
N ALA A 77 39.33 2.32 13.82
CA ALA A 77 40.35 2.22 12.79
C ALA A 77 41.38 1.19 13.26
N ALA A 78 41.05 -0.10 13.09
CA ALA A 78 42.07 -1.11 12.91
C ALA A 78 42.48 -1.01 11.43
N SER A 79 43.74 -0.68 11.19
CA SER A 79 44.26 -0.53 9.84
C SER A 79 44.14 -1.83 9.06
N ASP A 80 43.42 -1.79 7.93
CA ASP A 80 43.36 -2.86 6.92
C ASP A 80 44.76 -3.31 6.43
N ALA A 81 45.81 -2.54 6.74
CA ALA A 81 47.20 -2.89 6.48
C ALA A 81 47.74 -4.08 7.30
N GLU A 82 47.25 -4.30 8.53
CA GLU A 82 47.75 -5.44 9.36
C GLU A 82 47.05 -6.75 9.00
N LEU A 83 45.79 -6.71 8.55
CA LEU A 83 45.07 -7.92 8.12
C LEU A 83 45.56 -8.42 6.75
N ALA A 84 45.98 -7.49 5.86
CA ALA A 84 46.56 -7.83 4.56
C ALA A 84 47.96 -8.46 4.67
N ALA A 85 48.72 -8.18 5.74
CA ALA A 85 50.05 -8.77 5.95
C ALA A 85 50.01 -10.21 6.50
N ALA A 86 48.90 -10.62 7.12
CA ALA A 86 48.72 -11.97 7.67
C ALA A 86 48.31 -13.02 6.62
N LEU A 87 47.81 -12.58 5.46
CA LEU A 87 47.40 -13.44 4.36
C LEU A 87 48.50 -13.41 3.29
N GLY A 88 49.40 -14.39 3.33
CA GLY A 88 50.56 -14.47 2.44
C GLY A 88 50.22 -14.38 0.94
N PRO A 89 51.20 -14.01 0.10
CA PRO A 89 51.00 -13.57 -1.30
C PRO A 89 50.51 -14.64 -2.29
N GLU A 90 50.11 -15.83 -1.85
CA GLU A 90 49.88 -16.99 -2.72
C GLU A 90 48.41 -17.38 -2.92
N ARG A 91 47.44 -16.57 -2.48
CA ARG A 91 46.03 -16.96 -2.56
C ARG A 91 45.03 -15.83 -2.85
N VAL A 92 45.43 -14.88 -3.71
CA VAL A 92 44.52 -13.84 -4.23
C VAL A 92 44.51 -13.89 -5.75
N VAL A 93 44.15 -15.04 -6.31
CA VAL A 93 43.71 -15.16 -7.69
C VAL A 93 42.53 -16.12 -7.65
N GLU A 94 41.41 -15.75 -8.28
CA GLU A 94 40.14 -16.50 -8.36
C GLU A 94 39.18 -16.35 -7.17
N ALA A 95 38.43 -15.23 -7.11
CA ALA A 95 37.02 -15.23 -6.68
C ALA A 95 36.30 -13.86 -6.77
N GLU A 96 36.86 -12.81 -7.36
CA GLU A 96 36.04 -11.68 -7.82
C GLU A 96 35.43 -12.00 -9.18
N ALA A 97 34.52 -12.96 -9.21
CA ALA A 97 33.53 -13.03 -10.27
C ALA A 97 32.71 -11.75 -10.14
N ALA A 98 33.06 -10.74 -10.94
CA ALA A 98 32.38 -9.47 -11.04
C ALA A 98 30.88 -9.72 -11.08
N GLN A 99 30.20 -9.50 -9.95
CA GLN A 99 28.75 -9.47 -9.98
C GLN A 99 28.41 -8.39 -10.99
N PRO A 100 27.63 -8.71 -12.04
CA PRO A 100 27.28 -7.71 -13.03
C PRO A 100 26.68 -6.56 -12.26
N VAL A 101 27.36 -5.40 -12.31
CA VAL A 101 26.83 -4.16 -11.77
C VAL A 101 25.46 -4.04 -12.41
N ARG A 102 24.40 -4.31 -11.63
CA ARG A 102 23.03 -4.19 -12.11
C ARG A 102 22.88 -2.72 -12.41
N THR A 103 23.08 -2.35 -13.68
CA THR A 103 22.83 -1.01 -14.17
C THR A 103 21.39 -0.75 -13.80
N ARG A 104 21.20 0.02 -12.73
CA ARG A 104 19.89 0.35 -12.21
C ARG A 104 19.23 1.14 -13.31
N MET A 105 18.41 0.48 -14.12
CA MET A 105 17.70 1.12 -15.22
C MET A 105 17.07 2.36 -14.62
N THR A 106 17.47 3.54 -15.10
CA THR A 106 16.90 4.81 -14.68
C THR A 106 15.46 4.79 -15.15
N PHE A 107 14.62 4.28 -14.28
CA PHE A 107 13.20 4.09 -14.53
C PHE A 107 12.58 5.49 -14.54
N GLU A 108 12.39 6.03 -15.74
CA GLU A 108 11.62 7.25 -15.91
C GLU A 108 10.17 6.95 -15.58
N TRP A 109 9.79 7.30 -14.37
CA TRP A 109 8.39 7.24 -13.93
C TRP A 109 7.53 8.08 -14.87
N PRO A 110 6.40 7.53 -15.37
CA PRO A 110 5.38 8.33 -16.01
C PRO A 110 4.97 9.50 -15.10
N SER A 111 4.49 10.59 -15.70
CA SER A 111 3.96 11.69 -14.91
C SER A 111 2.81 11.18 -14.03
N TRP A 112 2.55 11.82 -12.91
CA TRP A 112 1.47 11.37 -12.02
C TRP A 112 0.10 11.34 -12.72
N GLN A 113 -0.14 12.25 -13.67
CA GLN A 113 -1.35 12.30 -14.49
C GLN A 113 -1.51 11.07 -15.40
N ASP A 114 -0.41 10.57 -15.96
CA ASP A 114 -0.41 9.33 -16.75
C ASP A 114 -0.77 8.11 -15.90
N ARG A 115 -0.47 8.18 -14.59
CA ARG A 115 -0.72 7.09 -13.64
C ARG A 115 -2.14 7.11 -13.10
N SER A 116 -2.86 8.23 -13.15
CA SER A 116 -4.21 8.36 -12.59
C SER A 116 -5.32 8.06 -13.58
N THR A 117 -5.08 8.24 -14.88
CA THR A 117 -6.11 8.15 -15.91
C THR A 117 -6.36 6.69 -16.30
N PRO A 118 -7.61 6.18 -16.21
CA PRO A 118 -7.96 4.85 -16.70
C PRO A 118 -7.71 4.71 -18.21
N LEU A 119 -7.25 3.54 -18.64
CA LEU A 119 -7.08 3.27 -20.08
C LEU A 119 -8.43 3.03 -20.74
N THR A 120 -8.58 3.50 -21.98
CA THR A 120 -9.77 3.19 -22.80
C THR A 120 -9.78 1.71 -23.21
N ALA A 121 -10.94 1.21 -23.65
CA ALA A 121 -11.05 -0.17 -24.13
C ALA A 121 -10.11 -0.45 -25.32
N GLU A 122 -9.97 0.51 -26.23
CA GLU A 122 -9.07 0.43 -27.39
C GLU A 122 -7.60 0.38 -26.96
N GLN A 123 -7.21 1.25 -26.01
CA GLN A 123 -5.85 1.26 -25.45
C GLN A 123 -5.53 -0.07 -24.76
N ARG A 124 -6.47 -0.62 -23.97
CA ARG A 124 -6.30 -1.93 -23.32
C ARG A 124 -6.19 -3.07 -24.32
N PHE A 125 -6.97 -3.05 -25.39
CA PHE A 125 -6.88 -4.06 -26.44
C PHE A 125 -5.56 -3.96 -27.23
N ALA A 126 -5.02 -2.75 -27.41
CA ALA A 126 -3.77 -2.52 -28.10
C ALA A 126 -2.52 -2.84 -27.25
N LEU A 127 -2.66 -3.09 -25.93
CA LEU A 127 -1.54 -3.34 -25.04
C LEU A 127 -0.70 -4.55 -25.47
N THR A 128 0.60 -4.33 -25.70
CA THR A 128 1.56 -5.44 -25.81
C THR A 128 1.83 -6.00 -24.42
N VAL A 129 1.37 -7.22 -24.17
CA VAL A 129 1.50 -7.90 -22.87
C VAL A 129 2.56 -8.99 -22.99
N PRO A 130 3.63 -8.98 -22.17
CA PRO A 130 4.61 -10.07 -22.13
C PRO A 130 3.95 -11.40 -21.76
N ASP A 131 4.43 -12.52 -22.31
CA ASP A 131 3.93 -13.86 -21.95
C ASP A 131 4.12 -14.14 -20.44
N ASP A 132 5.20 -13.63 -19.86
CA ASP A 132 5.57 -13.72 -18.43
C ASP A 132 5.22 -12.45 -17.64
N TRP A 133 4.16 -11.74 -18.01
CA TRP A 133 3.80 -10.44 -17.40
C TRP A 133 3.67 -10.47 -15.87
N ILE A 134 3.40 -11.62 -15.24
CA ILE A 134 3.34 -11.72 -13.77
C ILE A 134 4.74 -11.59 -13.15
N ASP A 135 5.76 -12.17 -13.79
CA ASP A 135 7.14 -12.06 -13.33
C ASP A 135 7.70 -10.68 -13.64
N ASP A 136 7.35 -10.10 -14.78
CA ASP A 136 7.68 -8.71 -15.11
C ASP A 136 7.02 -7.71 -14.14
N LEU A 137 5.73 -7.93 -13.78
CA LEU A 137 5.04 -7.21 -12.72
C LEU A 137 5.80 -7.28 -11.38
N GLY A 138 6.34 -8.46 -11.05
CA GLY A 138 7.16 -8.64 -9.86
C GLY A 138 8.42 -7.76 -9.88
N ARG A 139 9.15 -7.75 -11.01
CA ARG A 139 10.33 -6.89 -11.18
C ARG A 139 9.97 -5.41 -11.14
N PHE A 140 8.83 -5.04 -11.72
CA PHE A 140 8.30 -3.68 -11.64
C PHE A 140 8.11 -3.24 -10.18
N PHE A 141 7.51 -4.06 -9.31
CA PHE A 141 7.35 -3.71 -7.89
C PHE A 141 8.65 -3.69 -7.09
N GLU A 142 9.61 -4.54 -7.43
CA GLU A 142 10.96 -4.47 -6.84
C GLU A 142 11.60 -3.10 -7.14
N ASN A 143 11.42 -2.60 -8.37
CA ASN A 143 11.90 -1.27 -8.76
C ASN A 143 11.10 -0.11 -8.14
N GLU A 144 9.82 -0.31 -7.80
CA GLU A 144 9.02 0.65 -6.99
C GLU A 144 9.51 0.79 -5.55
N GLY A 145 10.33 -0.15 -5.07
CA GLY A 145 10.73 -0.21 -3.66
C GLY A 145 9.66 -0.79 -2.76
N ASP A 146 8.73 -1.59 -3.30
CA ASP A 146 7.82 -2.39 -2.47
C ASP A 146 8.62 -3.42 -1.66
N SER A 147 8.22 -3.64 -0.41
CA SER A 147 8.83 -4.70 0.40
C SER A 147 8.57 -6.08 -0.20
N ASP A 148 9.51 -7.01 -0.01
CA ASP A 148 9.39 -8.37 -0.53
C ASP A 148 8.12 -9.08 -0.03
N ASP A 149 7.75 -8.88 1.25
CA ASP A 149 6.52 -9.40 1.83
C ASP A 149 5.26 -8.83 1.16
N ASN A 150 5.26 -7.53 0.84
CA ASN A 150 4.15 -6.89 0.14
C ASN A 150 4.02 -7.49 -1.26
N ARG A 151 5.13 -7.48 -2.01
CA ARG A 151 5.21 -8.02 -3.37
C ARG A 151 4.74 -9.47 -3.41
N HIS A 152 5.19 -10.32 -2.49
CA HIS A 152 4.81 -11.72 -2.42
C HIS A 152 3.29 -11.89 -2.21
N LYS A 153 2.69 -11.12 -1.28
CA LYS A 153 1.25 -11.17 -1.00
C LYS A 153 0.43 -10.72 -2.21
N VAL A 154 0.83 -9.63 -2.86
CA VAL A 154 0.19 -9.12 -4.08
C VAL A 154 0.27 -10.17 -5.19
N LEU A 155 1.47 -10.63 -5.54
CA LEU A 155 1.68 -11.60 -6.62
C LEU A 155 0.95 -12.92 -6.37
N ARG A 156 0.81 -13.36 -5.11
CA ARG A 156 0.01 -14.54 -4.78
C ARG A 156 -1.44 -14.38 -5.21
N GLN A 157 -2.07 -13.22 -4.96
CA GLN A 157 -3.46 -12.99 -5.39
C GLN A 157 -3.56 -12.77 -6.90
N VAL A 158 -2.61 -12.06 -7.49
CA VAL A 158 -2.56 -11.84 -8.94
C VAL A 158 -2.48 -13.18 -9.69
N ARG A 159 -1.65 -14.13 -9.24
CA ARG A 159 -1.56 -15.47 -9.84
C ARG A 159 -2.89 -16.24 -9.80
N LYS A 160 -3.66 -16.08 -8.74
CA LYS A 160 -5.00 -16.69 -8.63
C LYS A 160 -6.00 -16.07 -9.60
N LEU A 161 -5.99 -14.74 -9.72
CA LEU A 161 -6.83 -14.03 -10.69
C LEU A 161 -6.43 -14.39 -12.13
N ALA A 162 -5.13 -14.51 -12.41
CA ALA A 162 -4.63 -14.82 -13.75
C ALA A 162 -4.93 -16.27 -14.19
N SER A 163 -4.89 -17.22 -13.26
CA SER A 163 -5.24 -18.63 -13.53
C SER A 163 -6.74 -18.85 -13.69
N GLY A 164 -7.58 -18.00 -13.09
CA GLY A 164 -9.02 -18.20 -12.97
C GLY A 164 -9.42 -19.03 -11.75
N ASP A 165 -8.47 -19.38 -10.86
CA ASP A 165 -8.77 -20.06 -9.59
C ASP A 165 -9.64 -19.19 -8.66
N GLY A 166 -9.64 -17.88 -8.89
CA GLY A 166 -10.34 -16.91 -8.07
C GLY A 166 -9.72 -16.70 -6.68
N VAL A 167 -10.19 -15.67 -5.98
CA VAL A 167 -9.66 -15.27 -4.67
C VAL A 167 -10.73 -15.47 -3.60
N GLY A 168 -10.48 -16.41 -2.69
CA GLY A 168 -11.33 -16.66 -1.53
C GLY A 168 -11.11 -15.66 -0.38
N CYS A 169 -12.14 -15.49 0.44
CA CYS A 169 -12.10 -14.66 1.63
C CYS A 169 -12.68 -15.42 2.83
N SER A 170 -12.10 -15.25 4.02
CA SER A 170 -12.57 -15.93 5.23
C SER A 170 -13.92 -15.43 5.76
N TYR A 171 -14.47 -14.36 5.17
CA TYR A 171 -15.68 -13.69 5.67
C TYR A 171 -16.86 -13.78 4.69
N ARG A 172 -16.67 -14.40 3.52
CA ARG A 172 -17.69 -14.57 2.48
C ARG A 172 -17.46 -15.89 1.77
N ASP A 173 -18.52 -16.67 1.61
CA ASP A 173 -18.46 -17.92 0.84
C ASP A 173 -18.30 -17.64 -0.66
N GLY A 174 -17.61 -18.56 -1.34
CA GLY A 174 -17.29 -18.47 -2.76
C GLY A 174 -15.92 -17.86 -3.05
N LEU A 175 -15.58 -17.81 -4.33
CA LEU A 175 -14.31 -17.33 -4.85
C LEU A 175 -14.56 -16.15 -5.78
N PHE A 176 -13.86 -15.03 -5.56
CA PHE A 176 -13.95 -13.86 -6.43
C PHE A 176 -13.30 -14.13 -7.78
N ALA A 177 -14.00 -13.82 -8.87
CA ALA A 177 -13.54 -14.03 -10.25
C ALA A 177 -13.14 -15.50 -10.56
N GLU A 178 -13.85 -16.46 -9.98
CA GLU A 178 -13.67 -17.89 -10.29
C GLU A 178 -14.07 -18.19 -11.74
N GLY A 179 -13.22 -18.92 -12.46
CA GLY A 179 -13.39 -19.24 -13.87
C GLY A 179 -12.98 -18.13 -14.84
N GLU A 180 -12.77 -16.90 -14.36
CA GLU A 180 -12.39 -15.75 -15.17
C GLU A 180 -10.88 -15.50 -15.12
N LYS A 181 -10.21 -15.63 -16.26
CA LYS A 181 -8.77 -15.36 -16.36
C LYS A 181 -8.51 -13.87 -16.53
N VAL A 182 -7.99 -13.23 -15.48
CA VAL A 182 -7.63 -11.81 -15.49
C VAL A 182 -6.25 -11.60 -16.09
N CYS A 183 -6.10 -10.66 -17.02
CA CYS A 183 -4.82 -10.29 -17.61
C CYS A 183 -4.67 -8.76 -17.74
N MET A 184 -3.53 -8.30 -18.28
CA MET A 184 -3.28 -6.86 -18.47
C MET A 184 -4.17 -6.20 -19.54
N ARG A 185 -5.00 -6.96 -20.27
CA ARG A 185 -6.01 -6.39 -21.19
C ARG A 185 -7.40 -6.30 -20.55
N THR A 186 -7.60 -6.90 -19.38
CA THR A 186 -8.86 -6.83 -18.65
C THR A 186 -9.16 -5.38 -18.23
N ASP A 187 -10.44 -5.03 -18.16
CA ASP A 187 -10.90 -3.79 -17.56
C ASP A 187 -10.72 -3.85 -16.03
N LEU A 188 -9.52 -3.49 -15.57
CA LEU A 188 -9.15 -3.61 -14.17
C LEU A 188 -9.90 -2.61 -13.29
N GLU A 189 -10.36 -1.48 -13.84
CA GLU A 189 -11.24 -0.54 -13.17
C GLU A 189 -12.62 -1.14 -12.91
N ALA A 190 -13.24 -1.76 -13.92
CA ALA A 190 -14.50 -2.46 -13.75
C ALA A 190 -14.35 -3.65 -12.78
N LEU A 191 -13.27 -4.44 -12.90
CA LEU A 191 -12.98 -5.53 -11.98
C LEU A 191 -12.83 -5.05 -10.53
N GLN A 192 -12.19 -3.89 -10.32
CA GLN A 192 -12.05 -3.30 -9.00
C GLN A 192 -13.40 -2.90 -8.40
N GLN A 193 -14.32 -2.37 -9.22
CA GLN A 193 -15.67 -2.06 -8.78
C GLN A 193 -16.42 -3.33 -8.36
N VAL A 194 -16.35 -4.40 -9.17
CA VAL A 194 -16.93 -5.71 -8.83
C VAL A 194 -16.30 -6.27 -7.54
N ALA A 195 -14.99 -6.08 -7.35
CA ALA A 195 -14.31 -6.49 -6.12
C ALA A 195 -14.81 -5.74 -4.88
N TRP A 196 -15.14 -4.46 -4.99
CA TRP A 196 -15.72 -3.70 -3.87
C TRP A 196 -17.13 -4.15 -3.54
N ASP A 197 -17.94 -4.44 -4.55
CA ASP A 197 -19.29 -4.98 -4.36
C ASP A 197 -19.23 -6.40 -3.76
N TRP A 198 -18.21 -7.17 -4.13
CA TRP A 198 -17.98 -8.51 -3.61
C TRP A 198 -17.40 -8.51 -2.18
N LEU A 199 -16.51 -7.59 -1.83
CA LEU A 199 -16.00 -7.46 -0.47
C LEU A 199 -16.02 -6.02 0.02
N PRO A 200 -17.16 -5.58 0.60
CA PRO A 200 -17.26 -4.24 1.15
C PRO A 200 -16.21 -4.05 2.24
N LEU A 201 -15.30 -3.11 2.03
CA LEU A 201 -14.24 -2.80 2.99
C LEU A 201 -14.85 -2.30 4.31
N LYS A 202 -14.21 -2.63 5.44
CA LYS A 202 -14.57 -2.13 6.78
C LYS A 202 -14.62 -0.60 6.85
N SER A 203 -13.71 0.00 6.10
CA SER A 203 -13.63 1.41 5.76
C SER A 203 -13.44 1.44 4.26
N CYS A 204 -14.51 1.64 3.49
CA CYS A 204 -14.38 1.97 2.08
C CYS A 204 -13.66 3.33 2.00
N PRO A 205 -12.51 3.46 1.32
CA PRO A 205 -11.95 4.77 1.03
C PRO A 205 -12.99 5.57 0.27
N ALA A 206 -13.44 6.68 0.83
CA ALA A 206 -14.61 7.38 0.30
C ALA A 206 -14.44 8.02 -1.07
N TRP A 207 -13.22 8.08 -1.59
CA TRP A 207 -12.97 8.44 -2.99
C TRP A 207 -13.64 7.46 -3.97
N MET A 208 -14.15 6.31 -3.50
CA MET A 208 -14.88 5.32 -4.30
C MET A 208 -16.41 5.44 -4.22
N LYS A 209 -16.98 6.14 -3.23
CA LYS A 209 -18.43 6.44 -3.17
C LYS A 209 -18.67 7.91 -3.44
N VAL A 210 -18.25 8.32 -4.62
CA VAL A 210 -18.45 9.67 -5.12
C VAL A 210 -19.89 9.91 -5.61
N ALA A 211 -20.72 8.86 -5.68
CA ALA A 211 -22.02 8.91 -6.32
C ALA A 211 -23.23 9.28 -5.45
N SER A 212 -23.15 9.45 -4.11
CA SER A 212 -24.42 9.63 -3.36
C SER A 212 -24.38 10.47 -2.06
N GLY A 213 -23.51 11.47 -1.97
CA GLY A 213 -23.45 12.40 -0.82
C GLY A 213 -22.23 12.09 0.06
N GLU A 214 -21.33 13.01 0.36
CA GLU A 214 -21.45 14.45 0.52
C GLU A 214 -20.23 15.10 -0.15
N ARG A 215 -20.40 15.68 -1.33
CA ARG A 215 -19.39 16.57 -1.92
C ARG A 215 -19.55 17.97 -1.34
N ALA A 216 -19.56 18.06 -0.01
CA ALA A 216 -19.96 19.26 0.72
C ALA A 216 -19.19 20.53 0.33
N HIS A 217 -17.91 20.41 -0.06
CA HIS A 217 -17.14 21.57 -0.56
C HIS A 217 -17.54 21.99 -1.98
N TYR A 218 -17.80 21.04 -2.88
CA TYR A 218 -18.27 21.33 -4.24
C TYR A 218 -19.69 21.91 -4.21
N GLU A 219 -20.56 21.34 -3.38
CA GLU A 219 -21.93 21.83 -3.15
C GLU A 219 -21.94 23.19 -2.46
N ALA A 220 -21.11 23.40 -1.44
CA ALA A 220 -20.98 24.70 -0.78
C ALA A 220 -20.54 25.80 -1.76
N LEU A 221 -19.62 25.49 -2.68
CA LEU A 221 -19.19 26.44 -3.72
C LEU A 221 -20.15 26.52 -4.92
N GLY A 222 -21.09 25.60 -5.06
CA GLY A 222 -21.97 25.50 -6.23
C GLY A 222 -21.24 25.12 -7.52
N VAL A 223 -20.17 24.32 -7.43
CA VAL A 223 -19.37 23.91 -8.61
C VAL A 223 -19.38 22.41 -8.81
N GLU A 224 -19.28 22.00 -10.08
CA GLU A 224 -19.14 20.59 -10.40
C GLU A 224 -17.77 20.05 -9.97
N PRO A 225 -17.64 18.76 -9.66
CA PRO A 225 -16.37 18.19 -9.19
C PRO A 225 -15.31 18.06 -10.27
N ALA A 226 -15.73 18.13 -11.53
CA ALA A 226 -14.87 18.29 -12.70
C ALA A 226 -14.50 19.76 -12.99
N ALA A 227 -14.90 20.73 -12.15
CA ALA A 227 -14.63 22.14 -12.37
C ALA A 227 -13.12 22.42 -12.42
N SER A 228 -12.73 23.29 -13.35
CA SER A 228 -11.38 23.82 -13.45
C SER A 228 -11.05 24.75 -12.28
N ALA A 229 -9.76 25.01 -12.03
CA ALA A 229 -9.35 25.99 -11.02
C ALA A 229 -9.96 27.37 -11.26
N ALA A 230 -10.03 27.81 -12.53
CA ALA A 230 -10.65 29.07 -12.91
C ALA A 230 -12.15 29.13 -12.56
N ALA A 231 -12.90 28.04 -12.77
CA ALA A 231 -14.30 27.96 -12.42
C ALA A 231 -14.53 27.98 -10.89
N ILE A 232 -13.63 27.35 -10.12
CA ILE A 232 -13.63 27.40 -8.65
C ILE A 232 -13.40 28.83 -8.16
N GLU A 233 -12.45 29.56 -8.74
CA GLU A 233 -12.18 30.97 -8.41
C GLU A 233 -13.31 31.91 -8.82
N GLU A 234 -13.95 31.68 -9.96
CA GLU A 234 -15.10 32.45 -10.41
C GLU A 234 -16.32 32.23 -9.50
N ALA A 235 -16.59 30.98 -9.13
CA ALA A 235 -17.67 30.65 -8.21
C ALA A 235 -17.46 31.29 -6.83
N PHE A 236 -16.23 31.27 -6.32
CA PHE A 236 -15.90 31.93 -5.05
C PHE A 236 -16.07 33.46 -5.13
N ARG A 237 -15.60 34.10 -6.22
CA ARG A 237 -15.80 35.55 -6.45
C ARG A 237 -17.29 35.91 -6.52
N SER A 238 -18.10 35.08 -7.16
CA SER A 238 -19.55 35.25 -7.24
C SER A 238 -20.21 35.14 -5.86
N ALA A 239 -19.78 34.19 -5.04
CA ALA A 239 -20.25 34.06 -3.66
C ALA A 239 -19.80 35.23 -2.78
N GLU A 240 -18.57 35.73 -2.97
CA GLU A 240 -18.03 36.88 -2.22
C GLU A 240 -18.79 38.17 -2.51
N ALA A 241 -19.19 38.40 -3.76
CA ALA A 241 -20.04 39.54 -4.12
C ALA A 241 -21.40 39.52 -3.41
N LYS A 242 -21.88 38.33 -3.00
CA LYS A 242 -23.14 38.12 -2.28
C LYS A 242 -22.93 37.77 -0.80
N ARG A 243 -21.77 38.12 -0.24
CA ARG A 243 -21.40 37.74 1.13
C ARG A 243 -22.42 38.19 2.19
N GLU A 244 -23.01 39.37 2.03
CA GLU A 244 -24.01 39.90 2.97
C GLU A 244 -25.34 39.12 2.93
N GLU A 245 -25.62 38.40 1.85
CA GLU A 245 -26.82 37.56 1.70
C GLU A 245 -26.66 36.19 2.37
N HIS A 246 -25.42 35.77 2.64
CA HIS A 246 -25.13 34.48 3.25
C HIS A 246 -25.14 34.55 4.78
N ALA A 247 -25.78 33.57 5.42
CA ALA A 247 -25.61 33.37 6.85
C ALA A 247 -24.12 33.15 7.19
N PRO A 248 -23.62 33.63 8.35
CA PRO A 248 -22.20 33.50 8.72
C PRO A 248 -21.66 32.07 8.63
N GLU A 249 -22.46 31.08 9.05
CA GLU A 249 -22.10 29.65 8.99
C GLU A 249 -21.97 29.13 7.55
N THR A 250 -22.83 29.61 6.65
CA THR A 250 -22.77 29.26 5.23
C THR A 250 -21.52 29.85 4.59
N TRP A 251 -21.19 31.11 4.91
CA TRP A 251 -19.99 31.77 4.41
C TRP A 251 -18.71 31.05 4.88
N GLU A 252 -18.65 30.61 6.14
CA GLU A 252 -17.51 29.84 6.65
C GLU A 252 -17.32 28.52 5.86
N ARG A 253 -18.41 27.84 5.51
CA ARG A 253 -18.36 26.63 4.67
C ARG A 253 -17.85 26.93 3.25
N ILE A 254 -18.31 28.02 2.63
CA ILE A 254 -17.85 28.46 1.31
C ILE A 254 -16.36 28.80 1.32
N ALA A 255 -15.90 29.59 2.31
CA ALA A 255 -14.50 29.97 2.43
C ALA A 255 -13.59 28.74 2.65
N LYS A 256 -14.00 27.81 3.51
CA LYS A 256 -13.26 26.56 3.74
C LYS A 256 -13.25 25.65 2.50
N ALA A 257 -14.37 25.60 1.77
CA ALA A 257 -14.45 24.87 0.52
C ALA A 257 -13.48 25.45 -0.51
N PHE A 258 -13.44 26.78 -0.68
CA PHE A 258 -12.49 27.45 -1.56
C PHE A 258 -11.04 27.19 -1.16
N GLU A 259 -10.67 27.34 0.12
CA GLU A 259 -9.32 27.05 0.62
C GLU A 259 -8.88 25.61 0.31
N THR A 260 -9.82 24.67 0.33
CA THR A 260 -9.55 23.26 0.06
C THR A 260 -9.47 22.97 -1.45
N LEU A 261 -10.38 23.54 -2.24
CA LEU A 261 -10.53 23.23 -3.67
C LEU A 261 -9.61 24.05 -4.59
N SER A 262 -9.16 25.23 -4.16
CA SER A 262 -8.26 26.10 -4.95
C SER A 262 -6.83 25.57 -5.03
N ASP A 263 -6.33 24.92 -3.98
CA ASP A 263 -5.00 24.29 -3.95
C ASP A 263 -5.11 22.87 -4.51
N GLU A 264 -4.42 22.60 -5.62
CA GLU A 264 -4.49 21.30 -6.31
C GLU A 264 -4.12 20.12 -5.39
N ARG A 265 -3.14 20.30 -4.51
CA ARG A 265 -2.69 19.24 -3.60
C ARG A 265 -3.72 19.01 -2.49
N ARG A 266 -4.33 20.07 -1.95
CA ARG A 266 -5.40 19.97 -0.94
C ARG A 266 -6.68 19.44 -1.54
N ARG A 267 -7.04 19.85 -2.75
CA ARG A 267 -8.17 19.34 -3.52
C ARG A 267 -7.99 17.86 -3.78
N HIS A 268 -6.83 17.47 -4.31
CA HIS A 268 -6.49 16.07 -4.49
C HIS A 268 -6.57 15.31 -3.18
N LYS A 269 -5.99 15.86 -2.09
CA LYS A 269 -6.07 15.24 -0.76
C LYS A 269 -7.52 15.13 -0.27
N TYR A 270 -8.37 16.14 -0.48
CA TYR A 270 -9.77 16.18 -0.09
C TYR A 270 -10.59 15.15 -0.87
N ASP A 271 -10.39 15.12 -2.18
CA ASP A 271 -10.91 14.08 -3.06
C ASP A 271 -10.40 12.70 -2.63
N TRP A 272 -9.23 12.63 -1.97
CA TRP A 272 -8.63 11.43 -1.37
C TRP A 272 -9.02 11.15 0.10
N VAL A 273 -9.50 12.13 0.89
CA VAL A 273 -9.68 11.95 2.34
C VAL A 273 -10.90 11.06 2.54
N PRO A 274 -10.76 9.93 3.26
CA PRO A 274 -11.88 9.03 3.48
C PRO A 274 -12.96 9.70 4.33
N ILE A 275 -14.15 9.93 3.74
CA ILE A 275 -15.42 9.89 4.48
C ILE A 275 -15.41 8.57 5.24
N ASN A 276 -15.62 8.64 6.55
CA ASN A 276 -15.73 7.46 7.42
C ASN A 276 -16.96 6.64 7.02
N TYR A 277 -16.84 5.83 5.97
CA TYR A 277 -17.89 4.90 5.58
C TYR A 277 -18.02 3.84 6.69
N LYS A 278 -19.14 3.91 7.42
CA LYS A 278 -19.62 2.80 8.24
C LYS A 278 -20.53 1.95 7.36
N PRO A 279 -20.08 0.77 6.92
CA PRO A 279 -20.93 -0.16 6.18
C PRO A 279 -22.18 -0.51 7.00
N PRO A 280 -23.30 -0.87 6.32
CA PRO A 280 -24.51 -1.29 7.01
C PRO A 280 -24.23 -2.41 8.02
N PRO A 281 -24.92 -2.43 9.17
CA PRO A 281 -24.77 -3.51 10.14
C PRO A 281 -25.10 -4.86 9.48
N GLY A 282 -24.22 -5.84 9.67
CA GLY A 282 -24.38 -7.21 9.14
C GLY A 282 -23.58 -7.54 7.88
N VAL A 283 -22.96 -6.56 7.23
CA VAL A 283 -22.07 -6.82 6.07
C VAL A 283 -20.71 -7.31 6.57
N PRO A 284 -20.19 -8.48 6.13
CA PRO A 284 -18.86 -8.93 6.45
C PRO A 284 -17.82 -7.95 5.88
N LEU A 285 -16.92 -7.49 6.75
CA LEU A 285 -15.99 -6.43 6.40
C LEU A 285 -14.61 -6.97 6.16
N ASP A 286 -13.95 -6.47 5.10
CA ASP A 286 -12.55 -6.75 4.90
C ASP A 286 -11.72 -6.22 6.07
N LYS A 287 -11.26 -7.13 6.94
CA LYS A 287 -10.33 -6.78 8.03
C LYS A 287 -8.89 -6.69 7.54
N SER A 288 -8.61 -7.10 6.31
CA SER A 288 -7.27 -7.05 5.74
C SER A 288 -6.85 -5.65 5.32
N ASN A 289 -7.72 -4.63 5.42
CA ASN A 289 -7.48 -3.27 4.90
C ASN A 289 -7.31 -3.23 3.36
N GLY A 290 -8.04 -4.08 2.62
CA GLY A 290 -8.01 -4.11 1.16
C GLY A 290 -6.90 -4.99 0.57
N TRP A 291 -6.15 -5.70 1.39
CA TRP A 291 -5.04 -6.55 0.96
C TRP A 291 -5.48 -7.82 0.21
N ILE A 292 -6.75 -8.23 0.33
CA ILE A 292 -7.26 -9.44 -0.33
C ILE A 292 -7.52 -9.18 -1.83
N LEU A 293 -8.21 -8.08 -2.18
CA LEU A 293 -8.60 -7.79 -3.58
C LEU A 293 -8.16 -6.41 -4.04
N ASN A 294 -8.49 -5.37 -3.27
CA ASN A 294 -8.32 -3.99 -3.71
C ASN A 294 -6.86 -3.65 -4.01
N HIS A 295 -5.95 -4.00 -3.11
CA HIS A 295 -4.53 -3.71 -3.23
C HIS A 295 -3.89 -4.46 -4.41
N PRO A 296 -4.09 -5.78 -4.59
CA PRO A 296 -3.66 -6.47 -5.80
C PRO A 296 -4.18 -5.86 -7.10
N ILE A 297 -5.48 -5.54 -7.20
CA ILE A 297 -6.07 -4.97 -8.42
C ILE A 297 -5.52 -3.57 -8.70
N THR A 298 -5.37 -2.72 -7.68
CA THR A 298 -4.74 -1.39 -7.82
C THR A 298 -3.31 -1.51 -8.33
N LYS A 299 -2.55 -2.47 -7.79
CA LYS A 299 -1.18 -2.74 -8.20
C LYS A 299 -1.10 -3.21 -9.66
N MET A 300 -2.06 -4.02 -10.12
CA MET A 300 -2.20 -4.38 -11.54
C MET A 300 -2.55 -3.16 -12.43
N GLN A 301 -3.45 -2.26 -11.99
CA GLN A 301 -3.78 -1.04 -12.74
C GLN A 301 -2.57 -0.14 -12.95
N ILE A 302 -1.75 0.05 -11.90
CA ILE A 302 -0.52 0.86 -11.99
C ILE A 302 0.42 0.29 -13.05
N TYR A 303 0.61 -1.03 -13.05
CA TYR A 303 1.47 -1.70 -14.03
C TYR A 303 0.87 -1.70 -15.45
N GLN A 304 -0.45 -1.87 -15.59
CA GLN A 304 -1.14 -1.76 -16.88
C GLN A 304 -0.90 -0.39 -17.54
N ARG A 305 -0.97 0.69 -16.75
CA ARG A 305 -0.66 2.05 -17.21
C ARG A 305 0.81 2.22 -17.54
N TYR A 306 1.71 1.61 -16.77
CA TYR A 306 3.14 1.58 -17.09
C TYR A 306 3.42 0.93 -18.46
N LEU A 307 2.80 -0.22 -18.75
CA LEU A 307 2.93 -0.88 -20.06
C LEU A 307 2.46 0.03 -21.20
N HIS A 308 1.33 0.73 -21.00
CA HIS A 308 0.83 1.68 -21.99
C HIS A 308 1.84 2.80 -22.28
N VAL A 309 2.41 3.41 -21.24
CA VAL A 309 3.40 4.49 -21.38
C VAL A 309 4.66 4.00 -22.10
N LEU A 310 5.14 2.79 -21.78
CA LEU A 310 6.27 2.20 -22.50
C LEU A 310 5.96 2.03 -24.00
N GLN A 311 4.77 1.53 -24.32
CA GLN A 311 4.35 1.31 -25.70
C GLN A 311 4.27 2.62 -26.49
N VAL A 312 3.67 3.67 -25.91
CA VAL A 312 3.61 5.00 -26.55
C VAL A 312 5.01 5.59 -26.75
N LYS A 313 5.92 5.41 -25.79
CA LYS A 313 7.32 5.86 -25.92
C LYS A 313 8.06 5.10 -27.03
N ALA A 314 7.80 3.80 -27.20
CA ALA A 314 8.40 2.99 -28.24
C ALA A 314 7.96 3.45 -29.64
N THR A 315 6.65 3.61 -29.87
CA THR A 315 6.12 4.07 -31.16
C THR A 315 6.62 5.46 -31.52
N THR A 316 6.64 6.39 -30.55
CA THR A 316 7.13 7.76 -30.77
C THR A 316 8.63 7.80 -31.14
N ARG A 317 9.43 6.84 -30.64
CA ARG A 317 10.86 6.75 -31.01
C ARG A 317 11.03 6.26 -32.43
N GLU A 318 10.28 5.25 -32.84
CA GLU A 318 10.32 4.72 -34.22
C GLU A 318 9.94 5.79 -35.23
N ASP A 319 8.89 6.57 -34.96
CA ASP A 319 8.46 7.68 -35.82
C ASP A 319 9.56 8.75 -35.99
N LYS A 320 10.33 9.02 -34.94
CA LYS A 320 11.46 9.98 -34.99
C LYS A 320 12.65 9.47 -35.78
N PHE A 321 12.83 8.15 -35.90
CA PHE A 321 13.91 7.58 -36.71
C PHE A 321 13.49 7.32 -38.16
N ALA A 322 12.18 7.26 -38.44
CA ALA A 322 11.64 7.08 -39.79
C ALA A 322 11.50 8.39 -40.57
N ALA A 323 11.45 9.54 -39.90
CA ALA A 323 11.38 10.89 -40.49
C ALA A 323 12.77 11.51 -40.71
#